data_AF-A0AAD7GS28-F1
#
_entry.id   AF-A0AAD7GS28-F1
#
_cell.length_a   1.000
_cell.length_b   1.000
_cell.length_c   1.000
_cell.angle_alpha   90.00
_cell.angle_beta   90.00
_cell.angle_gamma   90.00
#
_symmetry.space_group_name_H-M   'P 1'
#
loop_
_entity.id
_entity.type
_entity.pdbx_description
1 polymer ?
#
loop_
_entity_poly.entity_id
_entity_poly.type
_entity_poly.pdbx_seq_one_letter_code
_entity_poly.pdbx_strand_id
1 'polypeptide(L)'
;MSSPLLNAVLASILLTLFIFGRFVLHLIASRLSLRHVPRPNSTSLLWGEEWNLYHNAPGSYYREWHRKLENIKSDQRAVSFIVGEGIYKFPKPDGVREWFRRNLGKEAHEKQRRSLAPALTQQSVRNSTSIFYETSGRLAARWMKILDDSQLEEVEINVTNWAAFSYDFNFLSVEPNALAEGKMIKVTKAELSAIAGQLLQDAKSSGLNGTSADKTLMGLMRNFSLKADASSAHKMHEHEIISQMRTVLSAGYETVSAIIAKQLRAEISSLGDPSLDELNTHYPVLNSVILETLRLHPPILENHHQRWRHDRNLFAFSDGFRQCIGKRFALGEIKVCLTFAQFLATDGIVQALTVTLIRQFSFGCPHDIQAFQSFVIRPRIKGQGASSLPLSIRRI
;
A
#
# COMPACT_ATOMS: atom_id res chain seq x y z
N MET A 1 43.45 -4.88 47.11
CA MET A 1 43.03 -4.18 45.87
C MET A 1 42.23 -5.19 45.05
N SER A 2 40.91 -5.06 44.98
CA SER A 2 40.12 -5.94 44.09
C SER A 2 40.60 -5.71 42.66
N SER A 3 40.89 -6.79 41.94
CA SER A 3 41.36 -6.66 40.56
C SER A 3 40.28 -5.95 39.74
N PRO A 4 40.65 -4.99 38.87
CA PRO A 4 39.69 -4.24 38.05
C PRO A 4 38.78 -5.18 37.23
N LEU A 5 39.29 -6.36 36.87
CA LEU A 5 38.54 -7.43 36.21
C LEU A 5 37.38 -7.97 37.07
N LEU A 6 37.59 -8.19 38.37
CA LEU A 6 36.55 -8.71 39.27
C LEU A 6 35.40 -7.70 39.42
N ASN A 7 35.73 -6.41 39.56
CA ASN A 7 34.73 -5.35 39.65
C ASN A 7 33.92 -5.21 38.35
N ALA A 8 34.58 -5.36 37.19
CA ALA A 8 33.90 -5.33 35.89
C ALA A 8 32.95 -6.52 35.69
N VAL A 9 33.37 -7.73 36.10
CA VAL A 9 32.52 -8.94 36.04
C VAL A 9 31.32 -8.78 36.97
N LEU A 10 31.51 -8.32 38.21
CA LEU A 10 30.42 -8.06 39.16
C LEU A 10 29.44 -7.01 38.62
N ALA A 11 29.94 -5.91 38.07
CA ALA A 11 29.09 -4.87 37.47
C ALA A 11 28.27 -5.42 36.28
N SER A 12 28.88 -6.26 35.44
CA SER A 12 28.19 -6.91 34.33
C SER A 12 27.09 -7.86 34.83
N ILE A 13 27.38 -8.69 35.83
CA ILE A 13 26.38 -9.61 36.43
C ILE A 13 25.22 -8.82 37.03
N LEU A 14 25.50 -7.76 37.81
CA LEU A 14 24.47 -6.93 38.41
C LEU A 14 23.60 -6.23 37.35
N LEU A 15 24.21 -5.74 36.26
CA LEU A 15 23.49 -5.16 35.14
C LEU A 15 22.60 -6.20 34.45
N THR A 16 23.11 -7.40 34.20
CA THR A 16 22.32 -8.50 33.61
C THR A 16 21.16 -8.91 34.51
N LEU A 17 21.38 -9.05 35.82
CA LEU A 17 20.33 -9.36 36.78
C LEU A 17 19.28 -8.25 36.87
N PHE A 18 19.70 -6.98 36.82
CA PHE A 18 18.78 -5.85 36.80
C PHE A 18 17.92 -5.84 35.53
N ILE A 19 18.52 -6.04 34.36
CA ILE A 19 17.80 -6.11 33.08
C ILE A 19 16.83 -7.30 33.09
N PHE A 20 17.28 -8.48 33.53
CA PHE A 20 16.45 -9.67 33.63
C PHE A 20 15.30 -9.49 34.63
N GLY A 21 15.57 -8.90 35.81
CA GLY A 21 14.56 -8.58 36.80
C GLY A 21 13.51 -7.61 36.27
N ARG A 22 13.91 -6.55 35.56
CA ARG A 22 12.96 -5.64 34.89
C ARG A 22 12.14 -6.35 33.81
N PHE A 23 12.76 -7.22 33.02
CA PHE A 23 12.07 -8.01 32.01
C PHE A 23 11.01 -8.93 32.64
N VAL A 24 11.37 -9.67 33.69
CA VAL A 24 10.44 -10.54 34.42
C VAL A 24 9.31 -9.74 35.07
N LEU A 25 9.61 -8.62 35.73
CA LEU A 25 8.59 -7.74 36.30
C LEU A 25 7.64 -7.20 35.22
N HIS A 26 8.16 -6.81 34.06
CA HIS A 26 7.35 -6.37 32.93
C HIS A 26 6.44 -7.51 32.43
N LEU A 27 6.96 -8.72 32.28
CA LEU A 27 6.16 -9.89 31.88
C LEU A 27 5.04 -10.19 32.88
N ILE A 28 5.34 -10.14 34.19
CA ILE A 28 4.35 -10.37 35.24
C ILE A 28 3.30 -9.26 35.22
N ALA A 29 3.70 -7.99 35.21
CA ALA A 29 2.81 -6.84 35.18
C ALA A 29 1.88 -6.84 33.95
N SER A 30 2.41 -7.17 32.77
CA SER A 30 1.64 -7.30 31.54
C SER A 30 0.66 -8.48 31.62
N ARG A 31 1.09 -9.63 32.16
CA ARG A 31 0.20 -10.80 32.37
C ARG A 31 -0.92 -10.51 33.37
N LEU A 32 -0.64 -9.76 34.43
CA LEU A 32 -1.65 -9.38 35.42
C LEU A 32 -2.64 -8.35 34.84
N SER A 33 -2.14 -7.35 34.12
CA SER A 33 -2.97 -6.31 33.48
C SER A 33 -3.93 -6.90 32.44
N LEU A 34 -3.48 -7.91 31.70
CA LEU A 34 -4.26 -8.55 30.64
C LEU A 34 -4.92 -9.87 31.08
N ARG A 35 -4.97 -10.17 32.40
CA ARG A 35 -5.43 -11.48 32.90
C ARG A 35 -6.87 -11.83 32.54
N HIS A 36 -7.72 -10.82 32.35
CA HIS A 36 -9.12 -10.98 31.97
C HIS A 36 -9.34 -10.98 30.45
N VAL A 37 -8.29 -10.73 29.67
CA VAL A 37 -8.35 -10.77 28.20
C VAL A 37 -8.08 -12.21 27.76
N PRO A 38 -9.01 -12.86 27.04
CA PRO A 38 -8.76 -14.17 26.45
C PRO A 38 -7.51 -14.12 25.59
N ARG A 39 -6.65 -15.14 25.70
CA ARG A 39 -5.41 -15.22 24.94
C ARG A 39 -5.21 -16.62 24.37
N PRO A 40 -4.58 -16.74 23.19
CA PRO A 40 -4.11 -18.03 22.72
C PRO A 40 -3.03 -18.59 23.66
N ASN A 41 -2.90 -19.91 23.69
CA ASN A 41 -1.79 -20.55 24.39
C ASN A 41 -0.48 -20.16 23.71
N SER A 42 0.50 -19.71 24.50
CA SER A 42 1.82 -19.31 24.00
C SER A 42 2.57 -20.55 23.54
N THR A 43 2.96 -20.58 22.27
CA THR A 43 3.78 -21.65 21.66
C THR A 43 5.27 -21.45 21.92
N SER A 44 5.72 -20.20 22.13
CA SER A 44 7.10 -19.87 22.50
C SER A 44 7.16 -19.04 23.78
N LEU A 45 8.19 -19.27 24.61
CA LEU A 45 8.48 -18.45 25.79
C LEU A 45 9.11 -17.10 25.40
N LEU A 46 9.96 -17.10 24.36
CA LEU A 46 10.71 -15.93 23.92
C LEU A 46 9.94 -15.13 22.87
N TRP A 47 9.37 -15.81 21.88
CA TRP A 47 8.71 -15.17 20.74
C TRP A 47 7.19 -15.08 20.87
N GLY A 48 6.61 -15.66 21.93
CA GLY A 48 5.16 -15.80 22.04
C GLY A 48 4.59 -16.47 20.79
N GLU A 49 3.68 -15.75 20.11
CA GLU A 49 3.11 -16.14 18.82
C GLU A 49 3.71 -15.40 17.62
N GLU A 50 4.64 -14.47 17.83
CA GLU A 50 5.22 -13.66 16.75
C GLU A 50 5.89 -14.53 15.69
N TRP A 51 6.64 -15.56 16.12
CA TRP A 51 7.29 -16.48 15.17
C TRP A 51 6.30 -17.14 14.22
N ASN A 52 5.16 -17.59 14.74
CA ASN A 52 4.11 -18.21 13.95
C ASN A 52 3.44 -17.20 13.02
N LEU A 53 3.19 -15.98 13.50
CA LEU A 53 2.62 -14.90 12.69
C LEU A 53 3.52 -14.54 11.50
N TYR A 54 4.84 -14.55 11.66
CA TYR A 54 5.79 -14.24 10.59
C TYR A 54 6.00 -15.35 9.56
N HIS A 55 5.99 -16.62 9.97
CA HIS A 55 6.37 -17.74 9.10
C HIS A 55 5.19 -18.48 8.45
N ASN A 56 3.97 -18.21 8.89
CA ASN A 56 2.78 -18.86 8.35
C ASN A 56 2.03 -17.95 7.38
N ALA A 57 1.00 -18.52 6.73
CA ALA A 57 0.14 -17.78 5.83
C ALA A 57 -0.44 -16.53 6.54
N PRO A 58 -0.34 -15.33 5.94
CA PRO A 58 -0.79 -14.11 6.59
C PRO A 58 -2.27 -14.21 7.01
N GLY A 59 -2.60 -13.81 8.24
CA GLY A 59 -3.98 -13.85 8.73
C GLY A 59 -4.49 -15.22 9.18
N SER A 60 -3.74 -16.31 8.99
CA SER A 60 -4.19 -17.67 9.34
C SER A 60 -4.43 -17.85 10.84
N TYR A 61 -3.45 -17.47 11.67
CA TYR A 61 -3.52 -17.56 13.12
C TYR A 61 -4.60 -16.65 13.71
N TYR A 62 -4.79 -15.43 13.17
CA TYR A 62 -5.88 -14.55 13.58
C TYR A 62 -7.25 -15.19 13.34
N ARG A 63 -7.46 -15.80 12.16
CA ARG A 63 -8.71 -16.51 11.85
C ARG A 63 -8.95 -17.68 12.81
N GLU A 64 -7.88 -18.42 13.12
CA GLU A 64 -7.96 -19.51 14.09
C GLU A 64 -8.30 -19.03 15.50
N TRP A 65 -7.65 -17.96 15.97
CA TRP A 65 -7.92 -17.37 17.28
C TRP A 65 -9.32 -16.78 17.35
N HIS A 66 -9.79 -16.09 16.32
CA HIS A 66 -11.17 -15.59 16.26
C HIS A 66 -12.21 -16.71 16.33
N ARG A 67 -11.92 -17.88 15.76
CA ARG A 67 -12.80 -19.05 15.83
C ARG A 67 -12.78 -19.72 17.20
N LYS A 68 -11.60 -19.83 17.82
CA LYS A 68 -11.40 -20.54 19.11
C LYS A 68 -11.72 -19.69 20.33
N LEU A 69 -11.51 -18.38 20.25
CA LEU A 69 -11.62 -17.46 21.37
C LEU A 69 -12.88 -16.61 21.14
N GLU A 70 -14.01 -17.09 21.64
CA GLU A 70 -15.35 -16.50 21.44
C GLU A 70 -15.42 -15.01 21.84
N ASN A 71 -14.53 -14.57 22.73
CA ASN A 71 -14.42 -13.20 23.27
C ASN A 71 -13.32 -12.34 22.60
N ILE A 72 -12.56 -12.86 21.62
CA ILE A 72 -11.77 -12.05 20.67
C ILE A 72 -12.64 -11.71 19.44
N LYS A 73 -13.97 -11.78 19.54
CA LYS A 73 -14.81 -11.06 18.58
C LYS A 73 -14.51 -9.59 18.79
N SER A 74 -13.93 -8.95 17.78
CA SER A 74 -13.57 -7.52 17.78
C SER A 74 -14.72 -6.70 18.36
N ASP A 75 -14.63 -6.30 19.64
CA ASP A 75 -15.65 -5.47 20.27
C ASP A 75 -15.74 -4.18 19.46
N GLN A 76 -16.89 -3.99 18.82
CA GLN A 76 -17.09 -2.87 17.91
C GLN A 76 -16.90 -1.52 18.62
N ARG A 77 -17.27 -1.42 19.90
CA ARG A 77 -17.07 -0.21 20.70
C ARG A 77 -15.60 -0.01 21.00
N ALA A 78 -14.90 -1.06 21.42
CA ALA A 78 -13.48 -1.00 21.68
C ALA A 78 -12.70 -0.56 20.43
N VAL A 79 -12.99 -1.16 19.27
CA VAL A 79 -12.27 -0.77 18.05
C VAL A 79 -12.64 0.63 17.60
N SER A 80 -13.92 1.03 17.67
CA SER A 80 -14.33 2.39 17.30
C SER A 80 -13.67 3.44 18.21
N PHE A 81 -13.55 3.14 19.51
CA PHE A 81 -12.80 3.97 20.45
C PHE A 81 -11.32 4.03 20.06
N ILE A 82 -10.69 2.89 19.80
CA ILE A 82 -9.27 2.80 19.48
C ILE A 82 -8.94 3.56 18.17
N VAL A 83 -9.73 3.39 17.10
CA VAL A 83 -9.45 4.04 15.80
C VAL A 83 -9.99 5.47 15.70
N GLY A 84 -10.93 5.84 16.57
CA GLY A 84 -11.53 7.16 16.65
C GLY A 84 -10.90 8.00 17.76
N GLU A 85 -11.61 8.13 18.87
CA GLU A 85 -11.31 9.04 19.98
C GLU A 85 -9.97 8.73 20.69
N GLY A 86 -9.65 7.45 20.84
CA GLY A 86 -8.51 6.95 21.58
C GLY A 86 -7.23 6.81 20.76
N ILE A 87 -7.20 7.19 19.48
CA ILE A 87 -6.13 6.78 18.55
C ILE A 87 -4.71 7.19 18.94
N TYR A 88 -4.54 8.28 19.68
CA TYR A 88 -3.23 8.71 20.18
C TYR A 88 -2.84 8.06 21.52
N LYS A 89 -3.78 7.38 22.19
CA LYS A 89 -3.54 6.59 23.42
C LYS A 89 -3.02 5.19 23.11
N PHE A 90 -3.13 4.73 21.86
CA PHE A 90 -2.65 3.44 21.39
C PHE A 90 -1.53 3.64 20.36
N PRO A 91 -0.33 4.05 20.78
CA PRO A 91 0.79 4.17 19.87
C PRO A 91 1.16 2.81 19.27
N LYS A 92 1.69 2.82 18.04
CA LYS A 92 2.28 1.62 17.44
C LYS A 92 3.42 1.09 18.33
N PRO A 93 3.67 -0.23 18.36
CA PRO A 93 4.84 -0.79 19.05
C PRO A 93 6.14 -0.12 18.63
N ASP A 94 7.09 0.02 19.54
CA ASP A 94 8.31 0.81 19.29
C ASP A 94 9.15 0.26 18.12
N GLY A 95 9.19 -1.06 17.93
CA GLY A 95 9.84 -1.67 16.77
C GLY A 95 9.23 -1.23 15.43
N VAL A 96 7.90 -1.14 15.38
CA VAL A 96 7.16 -0.67 14.19
C VAL A 96 7.39 0.82 13.96
N ARG A 97 7.39 1.63 15.03
CA ARG A 97 7.68 3.07 14.95
C ARG A 97 9.10 3.33 14.44
N GLU A 98 10.07 2.59 14.96
CA GLU A 98 11.46 2.70 14.52
C GLU A 98 11.62 2.26 13.07
N TRP A 99 10.92 1.19 12.65
CA TRP A 99 10.85 0.78 11.25
C TRP A 99 10.30 1.91 10.37
N PHE A 100 9.16 2.53 10.74
CA PHE A 100 8.58 3.67 10.00
C PHE A 100 9.54 4.86 9.98
N ARG A 101 10.18 5.17 11.11
CA ARG A 101 11.15 6.27 11.22
C ARG A 101 12.33 6.08 10.27
N ARG A 102 12.88 4.86 10.20
CA ARG A 102 14.01 4.52 9.33
C ARG A 102 13.64 4.57 7.85
N ASN A 103 12.43 4.17 7.50
CA ASN A 103 12.04 3.96 6.09
C ASN A 103 11.28 5.14 5.48
N LEU A 104 10.37 5.76 6.23
CA LEU A 104 9.47 6.80 5.75
C LEU A 104 9.76 8.18 6.36
N GLY A 105 10.60 8.24 7.41
CA GLY A 105 11.04 9.49 8.07
C GLY A 105 10.31 9.73 9.40
N LYS A 106 10.61 10.87 10.05
CA LYS A 106 10.08 11.17 11.39
C LYS A 106 8.53 11.20 11.42
N GLU A 107 7.93 10.59 12.44
CA GLU A 107 6.48 10.55 12.67
C GLU A 107 5.95 11.87 13.26
N ALA A 108 5.92 12.94 12.46
CA ALA A 108 5.09 14.11 12.75
C ALA A 108 3.72 13.93 12.05
N HIS A 109 3.04 12.81 12.31
CA HIS A 109 1.87 12.35 11.54
C HIS A 109 0.81 13.45 11.35
N GLU A 110 0.49 14.21 12.39
CA GLU A 110 -0.50 15.29 12.29
C GLU A 110 -0.05 16.41 11.34
N LYS A 111 1.20 16.86 11.44
CA LYS A 111 1.80 17.86 10.54
C LYS A 111 1.81 17.35 9.10
N GLN A 112 2.27 16.11 8.89
CA GLN A 112 2.33 15.47 7.57
C GLN A 112 0.93 15.36 6.94
N ARG A 113 -0.05 14.86 7.70
CA ARG A 113 -1.43 14.73 7.23
C ARG A 113 -2.04 16.08 6.89
N ARG A 114 -1.82 17.10 7.73
CA ARG A 114 -2.30 18.47 7.49
C ARG A 114 -1.71 19.06 6.21
N SER A 115 -0.43 18.80 5.93
CA SER A 115 0.24 19.25 4.72
C SER A 115 -0.19 18.48 3.46
N LEU A 116 -0.46 17.17 3.55
CA LEU A 116 -0.80 16.36 2.37
C LEU A 116 -2.30 16.37 2.02
N ALA A 117 -3.18 16.57 3.01
CA ALA A 117 -4.63 16.43 2.81
C ALA A 117 -5.21 17.28 1.66
N PRO A 118 -4.80 18.55 1.45
CA PRO A 118 -5.35 19.33 0.34
C PRO A 118 -4.87 18.86 -1.03
N ALA A 119 -3.76 18.10 -1.11
CA ALA A 119 -3.33 17.48 -2.35
C ALA A 119 -4.11 16.20 -2.71
N LEU A 120 -4.76 15.58 -1.72
CA LEU A 120 -5.44 14.28 -1.83
C LEU A 120 -6.98 14.41 -1.75
N THR A 121 -7.52 15.51 -2.28
CA THR A 121 -8.97 15.77 -2.30
C THR A 121 -9.67 15.01 -3.42
N GLN A 122 -11.00 14.91 -3.37
CA GLN A 122 -11.79 14.33 -4.46
C GLN A 122 -11.59 15.10 -5.78
N GLN A 123 -11.43 16.42 -5.72
CA GLN A 123 -11.17 17.23 -6.91
C GLN A 123 -9.79 16.91 -7.51
N SER A 124 -8.77 16.67 -6.67
CA SER A 124 -7.45 16.23 -7.14
C SER A 124 -7.52 14.89 -7.86
N VAL A 125 -8.33 13.94 -7.37
CA VAL A 125 -8.55 12.65 -8.06
C VAL A 125 -9.22 12.88 -9.41
N ARG A 126 -10.28 13.69 -9.47
CA ARG A 126 -10.93 14.04 -10.75
C ARG A 126 -9.92 14.60 -11.75
N ASN A 127 -9.09 15.54 -11.32
CA ASN A 127 -8.04 16.14 -12.16
C ASN A 127 -6.96 15.14 -12.59
N SER A 128 -6.76 14.05 -11.84
CA SER A 128 -5.77 13.01 -12.15
C SER A 128 -6.34 11.85 -12.98
N THR A 129 -7.66 11.82 -13.23
CA THR A 129 -8.32 10.72 -13.93
C THR A 129 -7.77 10.51 -15.34
N SER A 130 -7.49 11.59 -16.08
CA SER A 130 -6.89 11.52 -17.41
C SER A 130 -5.49 10.89 -17.40
N ILE A 131 -4.72 11.13 -16.33
CA ILE A 131 -3.38 10.55 -16.15
C ILE A 131 -3.51 9.04 -15.90
N PHE A 132 -4.50 8.60 -15.12
CA PHE A 132 -4.75 7.17 -14.91
C PHE A 132 -5.07 6.46 -16.22
N TYR A 133 -5.91 7.06 -17.08
CA TYR A 133 -6.21 6.51 -18.41
C TYR A 133 -4.95 6.47 -19.27
N GLU A 134 -4.25 7.60 -19.43
CA GLU A 134 -3.03 7.68 -20.24
C GLU A 134 -1.99 6.64 -19.83
N THR A 135 -1.73 6.50 -18.52
CA THR A 135 -0.75 5.55 -18.01
C THR A 135 -1.20 4.10 -18.23
N SER A 136 -2.50 3.82 -18.09
CA SER A 136 -3.08 2.50 -18.40
C SER A 136 -2.92 2.16 -19.88
N GLY A 137 -3.16 3.13 -20.78
CA GLY A 137 -2.96 2.97 -22.22
C GLY A 137 -1.50 2.74 -22.60
N ARG A 138 -0.55 3.44 -21.96
CA ARG A 138 0.89 3.21 -22.15
C ARG A 138 1.29 1.79 -21.74
N LEU A 139 0.75 1.23 -20.64
CA LEU A 139 1.01 -0.17 -20.28
C LEU A 139 0.47 -1.13 -21.32
N ALA A 140 -0.78 -0.91 -21.72
CA ALA A 140 -1.45 -1.78 -22.68
C ALA A 140 -0.64 -1.83 -24.00
N ALA A 141 -0.16 -0.67 -24.47
CA ALA A 141 0.76 -0.58 -25.61
C ALA A 141 2.07 -1.33 -25.41
N ARG A 142 2.65 -1.35 -24.21
CA ARG A 142 3.86 -2.13 -23.91
C ARG A 142 3.60 -3.63 -23.94
N TRP A 143 2.50 -4.10 -23.36
CA TRP A 143 2.14 -5.51 -23.41
C TRP A 143 1.81 -5.96 -24.84
N MET A 144 1.14 -5.12 -25.65
CA MET A 144 0.96 -5.38 -27.08
C MET A 144 2.30 -5.53 -27.78
N LYS A 145 3.25 -4.63 -27.53
CA LYS A 145 4.59 -4.72 -28.10
C LYS A 145 5.32 -6.01 -27.68
N ILE A 146 5.21 -6.43 -26.42
CA ILE A 146 5.81 -7.70 -25.94
C ILE A 146 5.23 -8.89 -26.70
N LEU A 147 3.91 -8.91 -26.94
CA LEU A 147 3.26 -9.95 -27.74
C LEU A 147 3.76 -9.92 -29.19
N ASP A 148 3.79 -8.74 -29.82
CA ASP A 148 4.28 -8.57 -31.21
C ASP A 148 5.73 -9.02 -31.36
N ASP A 149 6.61 -8.65 -30.42
CA ASP A 149 8.03 -9.01 -30.41
C ASP A 149 8.24 -10.53 -30.18
N SER A 150 7.36 -11.18 -29.41
CA SER A 150 7.45 -12.62 -29.10
C SER A 150 7.03 -13.54 -30.25
N GLN A 151 6.23 -13.02 -31.19
CA GLN A 151 5.51 -13.80 -32.22
C GLN A 151 4.62 -14.94 -31.69
N LEU A 152 4.28 -14.91 -30.40
CA LEU A 152 3.35 -15.84 -29.78
C LEU A 152 1.98 -15.19 -29.63
N GLU A 153 0.91 -15.97 -29.77
CA GLU A 153 -0.45 -15.52 -29.44
C GLU A 153 -0.62 -15.28 -27.93
N GLU A 154 0.23 -15.92 -27.12
CA GLU A 154 0.15 -15.94 -25.67
C GLU A 154 1.55 -15.81 -25.07
N VAL A 155 1.72 -14.86 -24.16
CA VAL A 155 2.99 -14.59 -23.44
C VAL A 155 2.75 -14.55 -21.95
N GLU A 156 3.66 -15.17 -21.19
CA GLU A 156 3.66 -15.05 -19.74
C GLU A 156 4.30 -13.70 -19.31
N ILE A 157 3.52 -12.84 -18.68
CA ILE A 157 3.99 -11.56 -18.13
C ILE A 157 3.77 -11.54 -16.62
N ASN A 158 4.84 -11.25 -15.86
CA ASN A 158 4.74 -11.06 -14.41
C ASN A 158 4.13 -9.69 -14.08
N VAL A 159 2.81 -9.65 -13.85
CA VAL A 159 2.08 -8.40 -13.67
C VAL A 159 2.43 -7.64 -12.38
N THR A 160 3.07 -8.28 -11.39
CA THR A 160 3.52 -7.57 -10.19
C THR A 160 4.59 -6.52 -10.48
N ASN A 161 5.32 -6.66 -11.58
CA ASN A 161 6.35 -5.70 -11.99
C ASN A 161 5.74 -4.41 -12.58
N TRP A 162 4.48 -4.47 -13.03
CA TRP A 162 3.86 -3.43 -13.84
C TRP A 162 2.73 -2.69 -13.13
N ALA A 163 2.18 -3.23 -12.04
CA ALA A 163 0.84 -2.89 -11.56
C ALA A 163 0.65 -1.56 -10.80
N ALA A 164 1.49 -0.52 -10.95
CA ALA A 164 1.21 0.78 -10.31
C ALA A 164 1.29 1.96 -11.29
N PHE A 165 0.16 2.65 -11.41
CA PHE A 165 -0.22 3.50 -12.53
C PHE A 165 -0.62 4.88 -12.03
N SER A 166 0.34 5.74 -11.71
CA SER A 166 -0.03 7.15 -11.44
C SER A 166 1.09 8.19 -11.54
N TYR A 167 2.35 7.79 -11.61
CA TYR A 167 3.45 8.76 -11.61
C TYR A 167 4.10 8.70 -12.98
N ASP A 168 4.03 9.80 -13.73
CA ASP A 168 4.59 9.92 -15.08
C ASP A 168 6.07 9.54 -15.05
N PHE A 169 6.36 8.29 -15.42
CA PHE A 169 7.70 7.78 -15.45
C PHE A 169 7.84 6.80 -16.60
N ASN A 170 8.93 6.98 -17.35
CA ASN A 170 9.51 6.01 -18.26
C ASN A 170 10.00 4.72 -17.56
N PHE A 171 9.39 4.34 -16.43
CA PHE A 171 9.79 3.22 -15.56
C PHE A 171 8.91 1.97 -15.77
N LEU A 172 8.40 1.82 -16.99
CA LEU A 172 7.85 0.58 -17.51
C LEU A 172 9.01 -0.32 -17.93
N SER A 173 9.88 -0.70 -16.97
CA SER A 173 11.00 -1.61 -17.24
C SER A 173 10.51 -3.05 -17.25
N VAL A 174 10.94 -3.80 -18.27
CA VAL A 174 10.78 -5.25 -18.37
C VAL A 174 11.53 -5.96 -17.23
N GLU A 175 12.52 -5.29 -16.63
CA GLU A 175 13.28 -5.80 -15.50
C GLU A 175 12.57 -5.60 -14.15
N PRO A 176 12.69 -6.58 -13.23
CA PRO A 176 12.11 -6.48 -11.90
C PRO A 176 12.71 -5.27 -11.17
N ASN A 177 11.86 -4.32 -10.81
CA ASN A 177 12.28 -3.18 -9.99
C ASN A 177 12.47 -3.64 -8.52
N ALA A 178 13.36 -2.97 -7.78
CA ALA A 178 13.66 -3.37 -6.40
C ALA A 178 12.43 -3.29 -5.46
N LEU A 179 11.36 -2.59 -5.88
CA LEU A 179 10.04 -2.55 -5.24
C LEU A 179 9.31 -3.90 -5.37
N ALA A 180 9.23 -4.48 -6.57
CA ALA A 180 8.59 -5.77 -6.83
C ALA A 180 9.34 -6.96 -6.19
N GLU A 181 10.66 -6.87 -6.07
CA GLU A 181 11.48 -7.97 -5.53
C GLU A 181 11.53 -8.01 -4.00
N GLY A 182 11.00 -7.00 -3.30
CA GLY A 182 11.12 -6.89 -1.84
C GLY A 182 12.57 -6.92 -1.34
N LYS A 183 13.54 -6.56 -2.22
CA LYS A 183 14.96 -6.51 -1.86
C LYS A 183 15.19 -5.47 -0.76
N MET A 184 16.21 -5.73 0.06
CA MET A 184 16.71 -4.93 1.18
C MET A 184 16.16 -3.50 1.27
N ILE A 185 15.43 -3.23 2.36
CA ILE A 185 14.85 -1.95 2.79
C ILE A 185 15.69 -0.69 2.45
N LYS A 186 17.03 -0.80 2.47
CA LYS A 186 17.96 0.28 2.14
C LYS A 186 17.97 0.65 0.65
N VAL A 187 17.89 -0.34 -0.24
CA VAL A 187 17.90 -0.17 -1.71
C VAL A 187 16.61 0.51 -2.15
N THR A 188 15.46 -0.02 -1.72
CA THR A 188 14.13 0.56 -1.99
C THR A 188 14.02 2.00 -1.49
N LYS A 189 14.60 2.30 -0.31
CA LYS A 189 14.62 3.67 0.22
C LYS A 189 15.45 4.62 -0.64
N ALA A 190 16.62 4.18 -1.11
CA ALA A 190 17.52 5.01 -1.91
C ALA A 190 16.91 5.32 -3.29
N GLU A 191 16.36 4.32 -3.97
CA GLU A 191 15.70 4.47 -5.26
C GLU A 191 14.49 5.40 -5.17
N LEU A 192 13.58 5.16 -4.22
CA LEU A 192 12.41 6.03 -4.04
C LEU A 192 12.81 7.47 -3.67
N SER A 193 13.92 7.66 -2.95
CA SER A 193 14.46 8.99 -2.66
C SER A 193 15.06 9.66 -3.89
N ALA A 194 15.73 8.92 -4.77
CA ALA A 194 16.23 9.44 -6.04
C ALA A 194 15.07 9.86 -6.97
N ILE A 195 14.07 8.99 -7.11
CA ILE A 195 12.84 9.24 -7.86
C ILE A 195 12.12 10.48 -7.33
N ALA A 196 11.92 10.58 -6.02
CA ALA A 196 11.33 11.77 -5.41
C ALA A 196 12.20 13.03 -5.64
N GLY A 197 13.52 12.90 -5.56
CA GLY A 197 14.44 14.02 -5.87
C GLY A 197 14.27 14.53 -7.30
N GLN A 198 14.23 13.63 -8.27
CA GLN A 198 14.00 13.95 -9.68
C GLN A 198 12.65 14.61 -9.90
N LEU A 199 11.57 14.04 -9.36
CA LEU A 199 10.23 14.65 -9.45
C LEU A 199 10.18 16.06 -8.90
N LEU A 200 10.86 16.31 -7.78
CA LEU A 200 10.90 17.64 -7.20
C LEU A 200 11.67 18.61 -8.08
N GLN A 201 12.74 18.15 -8.75
CA GLN A 201 13.52 18.95 -9.71
C GLN A 201 12.73 19.24 -10.98
N ASP A 202 12.08 18.23 -11.56
CA ASP A 202 11.23 18.37 -12.76
C ASP A 202 10.05 19.30 -12.48
N ALA A 203 9.46 19.18 -11.29
CA ALA A 203 8.43 20.10 -10.85
C ALA A 203 8.99 21.52 -10.70
N LYS A 204 10.22 21.70 -10.20
CA LYS A 204 10.86 23.04 -10.08
C LYS A 204 11.17 23.66 -11.45
N SER A 205 11.62 22.87 -12.43
CA SER A 205 12.04 23.33 -13.75
C SER A 205 10.87 23.65 -14.69
N SER A 206 9.73 22.98 -14.55
CA SER A 206 8.58 23.10 -15.46
C SER A 206 7.78 24.42 -15.39
N GLY A 207 8.17 25.40 -14.56
CA GLY A 207 7.43 26.67 -14.38
C GLY A 207 6.03 26.48 -13.78
N LEU A 208 5.29 27.55 -13.48
CA LEU A 208 3.86 27.51 -13.12
C LEU A 208 3.09 28.14 -14.27
N ASN A 209 2.63 27.32 -15.22
CA ASN A 209 1.82 27.83 -16.33
C ASN A 209 0.31 27.62 -16.12
N GLY A 210 -0.14 27.25 -14.92
CA GLY A 210 -1.56 27.02 -14.63
C GLY A 210 -2.13 25.79 -15.35
N THR A 211 -1.25 24.91 -15.85
CA THR A 211 -1.61 23.73 -16.63
C THR A 211 -2.06 22.56 -15.73
N SER A 212 -2.55 21.47 -16.31
CA SER A 212 -2.92 20.24 -15.58
C SER A 212 -1.79 19.71 -14.67
N ALA A 213 -0.53 20.01 -14.99
CA ALA A 213 0.67 19.67 -14.21
C ALA A 213 0.65 20.26 -12.79
N ASP A 214 0.12 21.48 -12.61
CA ASP A 214 0.02 22.16 -11.30
C ASP A 214 -1.05 21.53 -10.39
N LYS A 215 -1.97 20.76 -10.98
CA LYS A 215 -3.06 20.04 -10.31
C LYS A 215 -2.70 18.59 -9.98
N THR A 216 -1.53 18.12 -10.41
CA THR A 216 -1.01 16.80 -10.02
C THR A 216 -0.68 16.78 -8.53
N LEU A 217 -0.66 15.59 -7.92
CA LEU A 217 -0.20 15.41 -6.54
C LEU A 217 1.18 16.07 -6.31
N MET A 218 2.07 16.00 -7.30
CA MET A 218 3.43 16.55 -7.23
C MET A 218 3.44 18.08 -7.37
N GLY A 219 2.64 18.64 -8.27
CA GLY A 219 2.41 20.08 -8.37
C GLY A 219 1.80 20.65 -7.09
N LEU A 220 0.87 19.92 -6.47
CA LEU A 220 0.29 20.28 -5.17
C LEU A 220 1.33 20.20 -4.05
N MET A 221 2.15 19.14 -4.01
CA MET A 221 3.26 19.01 -3.05
C MET A 221 4.36 20.08 -3.24
N ARG A 222 4.64 20.50 -4.48
CA ARG A 222 5.50 21.65 -4.79
C ARG A 222 4.87 22.96 -4.32
N ASN A 223 3.57 23.18 -4.55
CA ASN A 223 2.86 24.36 -4.07
C ASN A 223 2.90 24.47 -2.55
N PHE A 224 2.96 23.34 -1.82
CA PHE A 224 3.26 23.34 -0.39
C PHE A 224 4.69 23.79 -0.07
N SER A 225 5.69 23.36 -0.85
CA SER A 225 7.06 23.84 -0.72
C SER A 225 7.16 25.37 -0.90
N LEU A 226 6.46 25.92 -1.90
CA LEU A 226 6.51 27.34 -2.25
C LEU A 226 5.71 28.23 -1.29
N LYS A 227 4.51 27.81 -0.86
CA LYS A 227 3.72 28.56 0.14
C LYS A 227 4.40 28.61 1.51
N ALA A 228 5.24 27.62 1.81
CA ALA A 228 6.01 27.58 3.05
C ALA A 228 7.16 28.60 3.08
N ASP A 229 7.54 29.22 1.95
CA ASP A 229 8.50 30.33 1.91
C ASP A 229 7.90 31.67 2.35
N ALA A 230 6.57 31.84 2.30
CA ALA A 230 5.92 33.10 2.65
C ALA A 230 5.61 33.29 4.15
N SER A 231 5.74 32.25 4.98
CA SER A 231 5.51 32.31 6.43
C SER A 231 6.53 31.44 7.18
N SER A 232 7.56 32.10 7.73
CA SER A 232 8.80 31.49 8.25
C SER A 232 8.66 30.52 9.43
N ALA A 233 7.47 30.35 10.04
CA ALA A 233 7.29 29.52 11.24
C ALA A 233 7.09 28.01 10.95
N HIS A 234 6.76 27.60 9.72
CA HIS A 234 6.37 26.22 9.40
C HIS A 234 6.99 25.66 8.10
N LYS A 235 8.18 26.14 7.72
CA LYS A 235 8.87 25.71 6.50
C LYS A 235 9.18 24.21 6.52
N MET A 236 8.72 23.48 5.50
CA MET A 236 9.09 22.07 5.28
C MET A 236 10.34 22.04 4.43
N HIS A 237 11.44 21.49 4.95
CA HIS A 237 12.71 21.45 4.22
C HIS A 237 12.65 20.48 3.03
N GLU A 238 13.50 20.67 2.03
CA GLU A 238 13.54 19.82 0.82
C GLU A 238 13.68 18.32 1.14
N HIS A 239 14.51 17.95 2.11
CA HIS A 239 14.63 16.56 2.55
C HIS A 239 13.34 16.02 3.21
N GLU A 240 12.55 16.87 3.87
CA GLU A 240 11.25 16.49 4.43
C GLU A 240 10.22 16.29 3.31
N ILE A 241 10.23 17.14 2.27
CA ILE A 241 9.40 17.00 1.07
C ILE A 241 9.70 15.68 0.35
N ILE A 242 10.97 15.39 0.09
CA ILE A 242 11.40 14.13 -0.52
C ILE A 242 10.96 12.93 0.33
N SER A 243 11.06 13.04 1.67
CA SER A 243 10.57 11.98 2.57
C SER A 243 9.06 11.79 2.51
N GLN A 244 8.28 12.88 2.37
CA GLN A 244 6.83 12.80 2.17
C GLN A 244 6.50 12.17 0.81
N MET A 245 7.17 12.58 -0.25
CA MET A 245 6.97 12.05 -1.60
C MET A 245 7.26 10.56 -1.63
N ARG A 246 8.39 10.11 -1.05
CA ARG A 246 8.70 8.68 -0.87
C ARG A 246 7.58 7.93 -0.15
N THR A 247 7.02 8.52 0.91
CA THR A 247 5.93 7.92 1.68
C THR A 247 4.67 7.75 0.84
N VAL A 248 4.28 8.78 0.09
CA VAL A 248 3.09 8.73 -0.77
C VAL A 248 3.29 7.76 -1.94
N LEU A 249 4.46 7.78 -2.59
CA LEU A 249 4.84 6.86 -3.64
C LEU A 249 4.77 5.40 -3.15
N SER A 250 5.45 5.07 -2.05
CA SER A 250 5.48 3.71 -1.50
C SER A 250 4.10 3.22 -1.04
N ALA A 251 3.35 4.06 -0.31
CA ALA A 251 2.03 3.68 0.21
C ALA A 251 0.99 3.52 -0.91
N GLY A 252 1.03 4.39 -1.93
CA GLY A 252 0.13 4.32 -3.09
C GLY A 252 0.48 3.15 -4.01
N TYR A 253 1.77 2.96 -4.32
CA TYR A 253 2.27 1.92 -5.22
C TYR A 253 1.95 0.51 -4.72
N GLU A 254 2.46 0.13 -3.54
CA GLU A 254 2.42 -1.26 -3.05
C GLU A 254 0.98 -1.76 -2.88
N THR A 255 0.10 -0.91 -2.36
CA THR A 255 -1.27 -1.29 -2.02
C THR A 255 -2.18 -1.40 -3.24
N VAL A 256 -2.12 -0.44 -4.17
CA VAL A 256 -2.95 -0.44 -5.38
C VAL A 256 -2.55 -1.58 -6.31
N SER A 257 -1.24 -1.76 -6.51
CA SER A 257 -0.71 -2.82 -7.37
C SER A 257 -1.03 -4.23 -6.89
N ALA A 258 -1.05 -4.47 -5.58
CA ALA A 258 -1.49 -5.74 -5.01
C ALA A 258 -2.98 -6.04 -5.30
N ILE A 259 -3.82 -5.01 -5.32
CA ILE A 259 -5.26 -5.14 -5.58
C ILE A 259 -5.55 -5.35 -7.07
N ILE A 260 -4.96 -4.55 -7.95
CA ILE A 260 -5.13 -4.69 -9.40
C ILE A 260 -4.72 -6.10 -9.85
N ALA A 261 -3.59 -6.60 -9.35
CA ALA A 261 -3.11 -7.96 -9.63
C ALA A 261 -4.13 -9.06 -9.26
N LYS A 262 -5.02 -8.83 -8.30
CA LYS A 262 -6.06 -9.79 -7.88
C LYS A 262 -7.38 -9.65 -8.65
N GLN A 263 -7.54 -8.61 -9.48
CA GLN A 263 -8.83 -8.19 -10.06
C GLN A 263 -8.93 -8.37 -11.58
N LEU A 264 -7.95 -8.97 -12.24
CA LEU A 264 -7.88 -9.10 -13.70
C LEU A 264 -8.94 -10.05 -14.32
N ARG A 265 -10.08 -10.28 -13.67
CA ARG A 265 -11.14 -11.20 -14.13
C ARG A 265 -12.57 -10.63 -14.05
N ALA A 266 -12.77 -9.31 -14.05
CA ALA A 266 -14.09 -8.72 -13.93
C ALA A 266 -14.60 -8.10 -15.23
N GLU A 267 -15.76 -8.57 -15.71
CA GLU A 267 -16.41 -8.15 -16.97
C GLU A 267 -17.31 -6.92 -16.75
N ILE A 268 -17.07 -5.81 -17.45
CA ILE A 268 -17.87 -4.55 -17.35
C ILE A 268 -18.03 -3.86 -18.71
N SER A 269 -19.15 -4.05 -19.40
CA SER A 269 -19.41 -3.42 -20.70
C SER A 269 -19.77 -1.92 -20.60
N SER A 270 -18.93 -1.01 -21.07
CA SER A 270 -19.35 0.39 -21.33
C SER A 270 -18.60 1.09 -22.45
N LEU A 271 -19.31 1.91 -23.22
CA LEU A 271 -18.76 2.78 -24.25
C LEU A 271 -18.15 4.05 -23.60
N GLY A 272 -16.85 4.30 -23.80
CA GLY A 272 -16.21 5.56 -23.37
C GLY A 272 -15.02 5.42 -22.40
N ASP A 273 -14.34 6.55 -22.15
CA ASP A 273 -13.48 6.81 -20.99
C ASP A 273 -14.36 7.52 -19.94
N PRO A 274 -15.11 6.78 -19.10
CA PRO A 274 -16.01 7.39 -18.14
C PRO A 274 -15.23 8.27 -17.17
N SER A 275 -15.82 9.42 -16.86
CA SER A 275 -15.37 10.28 -15.78
C SER A 275 -15.38 9.53 -14.43
N LEU A 276 -14.62 10.03 -13.46
CA LEU A 276 -14.61 9.46 -12.12
C LEU A 276 -16.02 9.41 -11.50
N ASP A 277 -16.87 10.39 -11.78
CA ASP A 277 -18.23 10.44 -11.25
C ASP A 277 -19.10 9.35 -11.88
N GLU A 278 -19.01 9.15 -13.20
CA GLU A 278 -19.67 8.03 -13.89
C GLU A 278 -19.17 6.68 -13.36
N LEU A 279 -17.86 6.51 -13.13
CA LEU A 279 -17.27 5.33 -12.50
C LEU A 279 -17.81 5.03 -11.09
N ASN A 280 -18.29 6.05 -10.40
CA ASN A 280 -18.88 5.88 -9.07
C ASN A 280 -20.37 5.58 -9.12
N THR A 281 -21.10 6.08 -10.14
CA THR A 281 -22.56 5.99 -10.21
C THR A 281 -23.05 4.89 -11.15
N HIS A 282 -22.44 4.74 -12.32
CA HIS A 282 -22.95 3.88 -13.40
C HIS A 282 -22.37 2.47 -13.39
N TYR A 283 -21.38 2.19 -12.53
CA TYR A 283 -20.68 0.90 -12.48
C TYR A 283 -20.78 0.22 -11.09
N PRO A 284 -21.98 -0.12 -10.62
CA PRO A 284 -22.18 -0.72 -9.30
C PRO A 284 -21.52 -2.11 -9.18
N VAL A 285 -21.45 -2.88 -10.27
CA VAL A 285 -20.79 -4.19 -10.29
C VAL A 285 -19.28 -4.05 -10.12
N LEU A 286 -18.63 -3.13 -10.86
CA LEU A 286 -17.20 -2.79 -10.68
C LEU A 286 -16.92 -2.44 -9.23
N ASN A 287 -17.73 -1.56 -8.66
CA ASN A 287 -17.57 -1.14 -7.27
C ASN A 287 -17.74 -2.32 -6.29
N SER A 288 -18.69 -3.21 -6.55
CA SER A 288 -18.91 -4.41 -5.73
C SER A 288 -17.76 -5.40 -5.82
N VAL A 289 -17.21 -5.65 -7.02
CA VAL A 289 -16.02 -6.49 -7.20
C VAL A 289 -14.81 -5.88 -6.49
N ILE A 290 -14.62 -4.57 -6.60
CA ILE A 290 -13.53 -3.87 -5.92
C ILE A 290 -13.64 -4.04 -4.41
N LEU A 291 -14.82 -3.78 -3.85
CA LEU A 291 -15.06 -3.88 -2.42
C LEU A 291 -14.94 -5.32 -1.92
N GLU A 292 -15.42 -6.30 -2.69
CA GLU A 292 -15.33 -7.72 -2.33
C GLU A 292 -13.88 -8.22 -2.38
N THR A 293 -13.10 -7.77 -3.35
CA THR A 293 -11.66 -8.08 -3.41
C THR A 293 -10.94 -7.46 -2.23
N LEU A 294 -11.21 -6.21 -1.88
CA LEU A 294 -10.62 -5.58 -0.71
C LEU A 294 -11.05 -6.27 0.60
N ARG A 295 -12.24 -6.90 0.62
CA ARG A 295 -12.74 -7.68 1.77
C ARG A 295 -12.01 -9.01 1.91
N LEU A 296 -11.79 -9.71 0.81
CA LEU A 296 -11.15 -11.04 0.78
C LEU A 296 -9.62 -10.97 0.77
N HIS A 297 -9.07 -9.92 0.17
CA HIS A 297 -7.65 -9.72 -0.10
C HIS A 297 -7.20 -8.30 0.24
N PRO A 298 -7.43 -7.80 1.47
CA PRO A 298 -6.94 -6.47 1.85
C PRO A 298 -5.40 -6.44 1.78
N PRO A 299 -4.76 -5.39 1.23
CA PRO A 299 -3.30 -5.35 1.10
C PRO A 299 -2.59 -5.26 2.46
N ILE A 300 -3.31 -4.81 3.49
CA ILE A 300 -2.83 -4.72 4.87
C ILE A 300 -3.79 -5.53 5.74
N LEU A 301 -3.35 -6.67 6.28
CA LEU A 301 -4.13 -7.43 7.27
C LEU A 301 -4.10 -6.77 8.64
N GLU A 302 -2.94 -6.27 9.02
CA GLU A 302 -2.67 -5.75 10.34
C GLU A 302 -2.56 -4.24 10.28
N ASN A 303 -3.71 -3.58 10.36
CA ASN A 303 -3.75 -2.38 11.16
C ASN A 303 -3.82 -2.88 12.60
N HIS A 304 -2.97 -2.42 13.53
CA HIS A 304 -2.94 -2.90 14.93
C HIS A 304 -4.27 -2.71 15.70
N HIS A 305 -5.35 -2.31 15.01
CA HIS A 305 -6.71 -2.13 15.46
C HIS A 305 -7.65 -2.69 14.39
N GLN A 306 -8.30 -3.84 14.63
CA GLN A 306 -9.19 -4.50 13.65
C GLN A 306 -10.65 -4.48 14.11
N ARG A 307 -11.55 -3.96 13.27
CA ARG A 307 -13.02 -4.00 13.43
C ARG A 307 -13.63 -4.93 12.40
N TRP A 308 -14.53 -5.79 12.83
CA TRP A 308 -15.50 -6.46 11.97
C TRP A 308 -16.88 -5.91 12.28
N ARG A 309 -17.62 -5.47 11.26
CA ARG A 309 -19.01 -5.03 11.38
C ARG A 309 -19.88 -5.96 10.54
N HIS A 310 -21.09 -6.27 11.04
CA HIS A 310 -22.17 -6.86 10.25
C HIS A 310 -22.78 -5.89 9.21
N ASP A 311 -22.33 -4.63 9.19
CA ASP A 311 -22.85 -3.57 8.33
C ASP A 311 -21.69 -2.99 7.51
N ARG A 312 -21.53 -3.50 6.28
CA ARG A 312 -20.80 -3.03 5.06
C ARG A 312 -19.56 -2.09 5.15
N ASN A 313 -18.92 -1.90 6.31
CA ASN A 313 -17.75 -1.05 6.44
C ASN A 313 -16.47 -1.88 6.27
N LEU A 314 -16.00 -1.90 5.02
CA LEU A 314 -14.71 -2.43 4.63
C LEU A 314 -13.56 -1.67 5.34
N PHE A 315 -12.84 -2.34 6.23
CA PHE A 315 -11.70 -1.78 7.00
C PHE A 315 -10.37 -1.76 6.23
N ALA A 316 -10.37 -2.10 4.94
CA ALA A 316 -9.17 -2.12 4.09
C ALA A 316 -8.46 -0.76 4.01
N PHE A 317 -9.18 0.34 4.27
CA PHE A 317 -8.63 1.69 4.32
C PHE A 317 -8.54 2.27 5.74
N SER A 318 -8.71 1.45 6.77
CA SER A 318 -8.87 1.89 8.17
C SER A 318 -10.07 2.83 8.35
N ASP A 319 -10.19 3.46 9.53
CA ASP A 319 -11.27 4.36 9.92
C ASP A 319 -10.72 5.48 10.85
N GLY A 320 -11.52 6.52 11.09
CA GLY A 320 -11.18 7.62 11.99
C GLY A 320 -10.04 8.54 11.52
N PHE A 321 -9.35 9.18 12.46
CA PHE A 321 -8.36 10.23 12.16
C PHE A 321 -7.11 9.75 11.43
N ARG A 322 -6.83 8.44 11.47
CA ARG A 322 -5.73 7.81 10.72
C ARG A 322 -6.21 6.92 9.58
N GLN A 323 -7.46 7.11 9.10
CA GLN A 323 -7.90 6.46 7.87
C GLN A 323 -6.98 6.82 6.70
N CYS A 324 -6.88 5.92 5.72
CA CYS A 324 -6.07 6.10 4.53
C CYS A 324 -6.42 7.43 3.84
N ILE A 325 -5.46 8.35 3.82
CA ILE A 325 -5.62 9.67 3.20
C ILE A 325 -5.74 9.57 1.67
N GLY A 326 -5.12 8.54 1.07
CA GLY A 326 -5.16 8.24 -0.35
C GLY A 326 -6.32 7.33 -0.79
N LYS A 327 -7.30 7.02 0.08
CA LYS A 327 -8.41 6.09 -0.24
C LYS A 327 -9.11 6.43 -1.56
N ARG A 328 -9.37 7.72 -1.82
CA ARG A 328 -10.05 8.18 -3.03
C ARG A 328 -9.18 8.02 -4.28
N PHE A 329 -7.88 8.30 -4.16
CA PHE A 329 -6.90 8.09 -5.23
C PHE A 329 -6.80 6.61 -5.59
N ALA A 330 -6.60 5.75 -4.58
CA ALA A 330 -6.51 4.31 -4.78
C ALA A 330 -7.76 3.74 -5.47
N LEU A 331 -8.96 4.10 -5.01
CA LEU A 331 -10.20 3.65 -5.65
C LEU A 331 -10.38 4.22 -7.07
N GLY A 332 -9.97 5.47 -7.31
CA GLY A 332 -10.02 6.06 -8.65
C GLY A 332 -9.08 5.35 -9.63
N GLU A 333 -7.83 5.14 -9.22
CA GLU A 333 -6.81 4.42 -10.00
C GLU A 333 -7.27 2.98 -10.30
N ILE A 334 -7.69 2.23 -9.28
CA ILE A 334 -8.19 0.86 -9.46
C ILE A 334 -9.38 0.82 -10.42
N LYS A 335 -10.34 1.76 -10.30
CA LYS A 335 -11.51 1.81 -11.19
C LYS A 335 -11.10 2.06 -12.63
N VAL A 336 -10.23 3.04 -12.87
CA VAL A 336 -9.76 3.37 -14.23
C VAL A 336 -8.96 2.22 -14.83
N CYS A 337 -8.10 1.55 -14.05
CA CYS A 337 -7.33 0.40 -14.53
C CYS A 337 -8.18 -0.84 -14.83
N LEU A 338 -9.42 -0.92 -14.33
CA LEU A 338 -10.31 -2.09 -14.49
C LEU A 338 -11.51 -1.86 -15.40
N THR A 339 -11.66 -0.70 -16.02
CA THR A 339 -12.77 -0.45 -16.94
C THR A 339 -12.69 -1.29 -18.21
N PHE A 340 -13.80 -1.95 -18.56
CA PHE A 340 -13.93 -2.86 -19.71
C PHE A 340 -14.77 -2.21 -20.82
N ALA A 341 -14.64 -2.71 -22.05
CA ALA A 341 -15.56 -2.50 -23.16
C ALA A 341 -15.29 -3.54 -24.23
N GLN A 342 -16.38 -4.11 -24.73
CA GLN A 342 -16.42 -4.90 -25.95
C GLN A 342 -17.39 -4.17 -26.89
N PHE A 343 -16.99 -3.90 -28.14
CA PHE A 343 -17.95 -3.83 -29.24
C PHE A 343 -17.30 -4.22 -30.57
N LEU A 344 -18.01 -5.10 -31.28
CA LEU A 344 -17.80 -5.48 -32.66
C LEU A 344 -18.00 -4.26 -33.56
N ALA A 345 -17.08 -4.07 -34.50
CA ALA A 345 -17.22 -3.36 -35.77
C ALA A 345 -18.39 -2.37 -35.92
N THR A 346 -18.07 -1.08 -36.08
CA THR A 346 -18.50 -0.33 -37.27
C THR A 346 -17.70 0.95 -37.43
N ASP A 347 -17.05 1.02 -38.58
CA ASP A 347 -16.70 2.17 -39.40
C ASP A 347 -15.86 3.32 -38.82
N GLY A 348 -14.68 3.43 -39.44
CA GLY A 348 -13.65 4.39 -39.17
C GLY A 348 -14.17 5.82 -39.12
N ILE A 349 -13.85 6.49 -38.02
CA ILE A 349 -13.23 7.81 -37.98
C ILE A 349 -12.64 7.95 -36.57
N VAL A 350 -11.34 8.23 -36.55
CA VAL A 350 -10.47 8.63 -35.44
C VAL A 350 -11.21 9.10 -34.16
N GLN A 351 -11.31 8.20 -33.17
CA GLN A 351 -11.31 8.56 -31.75
C GLN A 351 -10.34 7.60 -31.05
N ALA A 352 -9.15 8.09 -30.77
CA ALA A 352 -8.13 7.42 -29.98
C ALA A 352 -8.60 7.32 -28.52
N LEU A 353 -9.55 6.43 -28.26
CA LEU A 353 -10.09 6.19 -26.93
C LEU A 353 -9.21 5.22 -26.17
N THR A 354 -8.86 5.58 -24.94
CA THR A 354 -7.84 4.91 -24.15
C THR A 354 -8.26 3.48 -23.83
N VAL A 355 -7.49 2.51 -24.32
CA VAL A 355 -7.83 1.10 -24.19
C VAL A 355 -7.18 0.53 -22.93
N THR A 356 -8.00 0.20 -21.93
CA THR A 356 -7.56 -0.40 -20.67
C THR A 356 -7.18 -1.89 -20.83
N LEU A 357 -6.32 -2.41 -19.96
CA LEU A 357 -5.71 -3.76 -20.02
C LEU A 357 -6.68 -4.91 -20.28
N ILE A 358 -7.85 -4.92 -19.63
CA ILE A 358 -8.82 -6.02 -19.74
C ILE A 358 -9.56 -6.01 -21.09
N ARG A 359 -9.49 -4.91 -21.85
CA ARG A 359 -10.08 -4.83 -23.21
C ARG A 359 -9.20 -5.51 -24.27
N GLN A 360 -7.88 -5.47 -24.10
CA GLN A 360 -6.93 -5.97 -25.11
C GLN A 360 -6.47 -7.39 -24.87
N PHE A 361 -6.60 -7.86 -23.64
CA PHE A 361 -5.97 -9.10 -23.21
C PHE A 361 -6.93 -9.99 -22.42
N SER A 362 -6.83 -11.29 -22.72
CA SER A 362 -7.34 -12.36 -21.86
C SER A 362 -6.22 -12.84 -20.95
N PHE A 363 -6.59 -13.21 -19.71
CA PHE A 363 -5.64 -13.59 -18.67
C PHE A 363 -5.88 -15.04 -18.23
N GLY A 364 -4.83 -15.85 -18.32
CA GLY A 364 -4.69 -17.14 -17.66
C GLY A 364 -3.73 -17.05 -16.48
N CYS A 365 -3.87 -17.93 -15.49
CA CYS A 365 -2.88 -18.09 -14.43
C CYS A 365 -2.48 -19.57 -14.35
N PRO A 366 -1.34 -19.95 -14.96
CA PRO A 366 -0.93 -21.35 -15.02
C PRO A 366 -0.29 -21.85 -13.72
N HIS A 367 -0.04 -20.96 -12.76
CA HIS A 367 0.70 -21.25 -11.53
C HIS A 367 -0.20 -21.22 -10.29
N ASP A 368 0.14 -22.06 -9.31
CA ASP A 368 -0.48 -22.00 -7.98
C ASP A 368 -0.02 -20.75 -7.23
N ILE A 369 -0.94 -19.81 -7.03
CA ILE A 369 -0.65 -18.54 -6.34
C ILE A 369 -1.04 -18.61 -4.87
N GLN A 370 -0.13 -18.21 -4.00
CA GLN A 370 -0.39 -18.00 -2.57
C GLN A 370 -0.24 -16.53 -2.17
N ALA A 371 -0.87 -16.17 -1.05
CA ALA A 371 -0.60 -14.91 -0.38
C ALA A 371 0.74 -14.99 0.38
N PHE A 372 1.48 -13.88 0.37
CA PHE A 372 2.73 -13.73 1.11
C PHE A 372 2.81 -12.31 1.69
N GLN A 373 3.33 -12.19 2.91
CA GLN A 373 3.53 -10.92 3.59
C GLN A 373 4.89 -10.35 3.20
N SER A 374 4.89 -9.32 2.36
CA SER A 374 6.03 -8.40 2.19
C SER A 374 5.81 -7.18 3.10
N PHE A 375 5.95 -5.96 2.57
CA PHE A 375 5.40 -4.75 3.18
C PHE A 375 3.86 -4.78 3.23
N VAL A 376 3.25 -5.29 2.16
CA VAL A 376 1.81 -5.56 2.01
C VAL A 376 1.62 -7.05 1.72
N ILE A 377 0.39 -7.55 1.75
CA ILE A 377 0.11 -8.86 1.17
C ILE A 377 0.24 -8.76 -0.34
N ARG A 378 1.08 -9.61 -0.92
CA ARG A 378 1.20 -9.75 -2.38
C ARG A 378 0.96 -11.20 -2.82
N PRO A 379 0.53 -11.42 -4.07
CA PRO A 379 0.58 -12.74 -4.67
C PRO A 379 2.04 -13.17 -4.88
N ARG A 380 2.28 -14.47 -4.71
CA ARG A 380 3.49 -15.14 -5.19
C ARG A 380 3.14 -16.54 -5.67
N ILE A 381 3.96 -17.08 -6.57
CA ILE A 381 3.92 -18.51 -6.86
C ILE A 381 4.27 -19.29 -5.58
N LYS A 382 3.52 -20.36 -5.32
CA LYS A 382 3.74 -21.26 -4.18
C LYS A 382 5.18 -21.79 -4.17
N GLY A 383 5.86 -21.63 -3.04
CA GLY A 383 7.27 -22.04 -2.87
C GLY A 383 8.33 -21.02 -3.31
N GLN A 384 7.96 -19.92 -3.98
CA GLN A 384 8.91 -18.85 -4.33
C GLN A 384 9.15 -17.87 -3.17
N GLY A 385 10.32 -17.22 -3.18
CA GLY A 385 10.71 -16.25 -2.16
C GLY A 385 10.09 -14.86 -2.35
N ALA A 386 10.13 -14.33 -3.57
CA ALA A 386 9.69 -12.97 -3.90
C ALA A 386 8.21 -12.90 -4.36
N SER A 387 7.67 -11.69 -4.46
CA SER A 387 6.35 -11.44 -5.05
C SER A 387 6.36 -11.79 -6.54
N SER A 388 5.35 -12.53 -7.00
CA SER A 388 5.23 -12.91 -8.40
C SER A 388 3.78 -13.21 -8.77
N LEU A 389 3.33 -12.67 -9.91
CA LEU A 389 2.09 -13.06 -10.53
C LEU A 389 2.28 -13.14 -12.05
N PRO A 390 2.97 -14.18 -12.53
CA PRO A 390 2.98 -14.50 -13.96
C PRO A 390 1.57 -14.86 -14.40
N LEU A 391 1.04 -14.05 -15.30
CA LEU A 391 -0.20 -14.32 -16.00
C LEU A 391 0.12 -14.62 -17.44
N SER A 392 -0.58 -15.61 -17.98
CA SER A 392 -0.62 -15.88 -19.40
C SER A 392 -1.50 -14.84 -20.04
N ILE A 393 -0.95 -14.02 -20.93
CA ILE A 393 -1.63 -12.88 -21.55
C ILE A 393 -1.76 -13.18 -23.03
N ARG A 394 -3.01 -13.17 -23.54
CA ARG A 394 -3.32 -13.37 -24.96
C ARG A 394 -4.14 -12.21 -25.49
N ARG A 395 -3.87 -11.77 -26.73
CA ARG A 395 -4.66 -10.72 -27.40
C ARG A 395 -6.11 -11.18 -27.64
N ILE A 396 -7.08 -10.31 -27.36
CA ILE A 396 -8.50 -10.53 -27.69
C ILE A 396 -8.81 -9.99 -29.08
#